data_AF-A0A3A1Y7Q4-F1
#
_entry.id   AF-A0A3A1Y7Q4-F1
#
_cell.length_a   1.000
_cell.length_b   1.000
_cell.length_c   1.000
_cell.angle_alpha   90.00
_cell.angle_beta   90.00
_cell.angle_gamma   90.00
#
_symmetry.space_group_name_H-M   'P 1'
#
loop_
_entity.id
_entity.type
_entity.pdbx_description
1 polymer ?
#
loop_
_entity_poly.entity_id
_entity_poly.type
_entity_poly.pdbx_seq_one_letter_code
_entity_poly.pdbx_strand_id
1 'polypeptide(L)'
;MSEKENYTKHGENVTLHEENINVSGTADVTAQQTAKINKSNIQAGKGVNIKGGSVNIQGSSIISGGNVVISGQNVVLNGATITSDNNLEINSQTTEVSNEVSLTAAKAKLKGENLNITDNSSLNIKAKEYQEEVENKNLGKNSEFKVDKD
;
A
#
# COMPACT_ATOMS: atom_id res chain seq x y z
N MET A 1 22.19 -12.02 -15.08
CA MET A 1 21.62 -12.39 -13.77
C MET A 1 20.26 -12.99 -14.04
N SER A 2 19.92 -14.14 -13.47
CA SER A 2 18.53 -14.61 -13.52
C SER A 2 17.72 -13.68 -12.63
N GLU A 3 16.78 -12.94 -13.22
CA GLU A 3 15.75 -12.26 -12.44
C GLU A 3 15.02 -13.33 -11.65
N LYS A 4 14.87 -13.12 -10.34
CA LYS A 4 14.03 -14.01 -9.53
C LYS A 4 12.62 -13.88 -10.07
N GLU A 5 11.98 -15.01 -10.38
CA GLU A 5 10.62 -14.98 -10.89
C GLU A 5 9.66 -14.47 -9.82
N ASN A 6 9.78 -14.92 -8.58
CA ASN A 6 8.90 -14.49 -7.50
C ASN A 6 9.71 -14.16 -6.23
N TYR A 7 9.11 -13.34 -5.38
CA TYR A 7 9.58 -13.08 -4.03
C TYR A 7 8.50 -13.50 -3.04
N THR A 8 8.88 -14.25 -2.01
CA THR A 8 7.95 -14.69 -0.97
C THR A 8 8.63 -14.57 0.38
N LYS A 9 8.03 -13.83 1.31
CA LYS A 9 8.46 -13.77 2.71
C LYS A 9 7.26 -13.88 3.63
N HIS A 10 7.15 -15.03 4.27
CA HIS A 10 6.03 -15.37 5.16
C HIS A 10 6.52 -15.59 6.60
N GLY A 11 5.68 -15.27 7.59
CA GLY A 11 6.01 -15.55 8.99
C GLY A 11 4.95 -15.04 9.96
N GLU A 12 5.25 -15.16 11.26
CA GLU A 12 4.43 -14.54 12.31
C GLU A 12 4.54 -13.01 12.22
N ASN A 13 5.78 -12.51 12.18
CA ASN A 13 6.13 -11.12 11.90
C ASN A 13 7.09 -11.08 10.71
N VAL A 14 6.84 -10.21 9.75
CA VAL A 14 7.70 -10.03 8.57
C VAL A 14 8.16 -8.58 8.54
N THR A 15 9.47 -8.38 8.41
CA THR A 15 10.05 -7.05 8.20
C THR A 15 10.92 -7.06 6.96
N LEU A 16 10.71 -6.07 6.11
CA LEU A 16 11.60 -5.62 5.05
C LEU A 16 12.13 -4.25 5.46
N HIS A 17 13.46 -4.11 5.50
CA HIS A 17 14.09 -2.85 5.86
C HIS A 17 15.24 -2.57 4.90
N GLU A 18 15.16 -1.46 4.16
CA GLU A 18 16.18 -1.08 3.17
C GLU A 18 16.41 -2.15 2.07
N GLU A 19 15.45 -3.05 1.91
CA GLU A 19 15.44 -4.09 0.87
C GLU A 19 15.08 -3.54 -0.50
N ASN A 20 15.73 -4.06 -1.54
CA ASN A 20 15.38 -3.83 -2.95
C ASN A 20 14.96 -5.16 -3.58
N ILE A 21 13.66 -5.33 -3.81
CA ILE A 21 13.06 -6.54 -4.38
C ILE A 21 12.68 -6.24 -5.83
N ASN A 22 13.28 -6.94 -6.78
CA ASN A 22 12.93 -6.85 -8.20
C ASN A 22 12.66 -8.26 -8.75
N VAL A 23 11.41 -8.52 -9.15
CA VAL A 23 10.96 -9.82 -9.64
C VAL A 23 10.06 -9.69 -10.86
N SER A 24 10.18 -10.62 -11.81
CA SER A 24 9.37 -10.60 -13.05
C SER A 24 7.93 -11.09 -12.83
N GLY A 25 7.70 -11.84 -11.76
CA GLY A 25 6.41 -12.35 -11.32
C GLY A 25 5.87 -11.56 -10.14
N THR A 26 5.53 -12.25 -9.05
CA THR A 26 4.80 -11.69 -7.90
C THR A 26 5.71 -11.51 -6.69
N ALA A 27 5.49 -10.45 -5.93
CA ALA A 27 6.07 -10.28 -4.59
C ALA A 27 5.00 -10.45 -3.50
N ASP A 28 5.16 -11.47 -2.67
CA ASP A 28 4.26 -11.83 -1.57
C ASP A 28 4.95 -11.60 -0.21
N VAL A 29 4.38 -10.70 0.59
CA VAL A 29 4.81 -10.37 1.96
C VAL A 29 3.65 -10.65 2.90
N THR A 30 3.67 -11.79 3.58
CA THR A 30 2.53 -12.23 4.42
C THR A 30 2.98 -12.43 5.85
N ALA A 31 2.38 -11.71 6.78
CA ALA A 31 2.55 -11.92 8.20
C ALA A 31 1.24 -12.40 8.84
N GLN A 32 1.33 -13.19 9.91
CA GLN A 32 0.15 -13.49 10.74
C GLN A 32 -0.20 -12.29 11.62
N GLN A 33 0.82 -11.62 12.19
CA GLN A 33 0.67 -10.46 13.06
C GLN A 33 1.04 -9.18 12.31
N THR A 34 2.34 -8.92 12.09
CA THR A 34 2.78 -7.64 11.52
C THR A 34 3.62 -7.80 10.26
N ALA A 35 3.21 -7.15 9.17
CA ALA A 35 4.04 -6.95 7.99
C ALA A 35 4.56 -5.50 7.99
N LYS A 36 5.88 -5.33 8.12
CA LYS A 36 6.54 -4.03 8.08
C LYS A 36 7.40 -3.91 6.83
N ILE A 37 7.21 -2.83 6.09
CA ILE A 37 8.00 -2.48 4.91
C ILE A 37 8.52 -1.06 5.14
N ASN A 38 9.83 -0.93 5.34
CA ASN A 38 10.44 0.32 5.77
C ASN A 38 11.63 0.68 4.88
N LYS A 39 11.57 1.83 4.22
CA LYS A 39 12.58 2.31 3.27
C LYS A 39 12.92 1.29 2.19
N SER A 40 11.94 0.49 1.77
CA SER A 40 12.14 -0.59 0.80
C SER A 40 11.56 -0.25 -0.56
N ASN A 41 12.15 -0.83 -1.60
CA ASN A 41 11.62 -0.81 -2.94
C ASN A 41 11.14 -2.22 -3.33
N ILE A 42 9.89 -2.34 -3.77
CA ILE A 42 9.34 -3.59 -4.31
C ILE A 42 8.87 -3.32 -5.73
N GLN A 43 9.50 -3.96 -6.71
CA GLN A 43 9.11 -3.98 -8.10
C GLN A 43 8.74 -5.40 -8.52
N ALA A 44 7.51 -5.59 -8.98
CA ALA A 44 6.99 -6.89 -9.40
C ALA A 44 6.26 -6.80 -10.75
N GLY A 45 6.54 -7.72 -11.67
CA GLY A 45 5.91 -7.71 -13.00
C GLY A 45 4.43 -8.12 -12.99
N LYS A 46 4.02 -9.04 -12.11
CA LYS A 46 2.66 -9.63 -12.09
C LYS A 46 1.80 -9.23 -10.91
N GLY A 47 2.38 -8.77 -9.80
CA GLY A 47 1.59 -8.40 -8.62
C GLY A 47 2.39 -8.18 -7.35
N VAL A 48 1.81 -7.44 -6.41
CA VAL A 48 2.33 -7.30 -5.04
C VAL A 48 1.19 -7.57 -4.06
N ASN A 49 1.40 -8.52 -3.14
CA ASN A 49 0.47 -8.80 -2.04
C ASN A 49 1.16 -8.55 -0.71
N ILE A 50 0.59 -7.67 0.10
CA ILE A 50 1.10 -7.37 1.45
C ILE A 50 -0.02 -7.61 2.43
N LYS A 51 0.16 -8.59 3.31
CA LYS A 51 -0.88 -9.04 4.25
C LYS A 51 -0.33 -9.16 5.66
N GLY A 52 -1.13 -8.76 6.64
CA GLY A 52 -0.81 -8.84 8.06
C GLY A 52 -2.06 -8.65 8.91
N GLY A 53 -2.01 -9.01 10.20
CA GLY A 53 -2.96 -8.44 11.17
C GLY A 53 -2.83 -6.91 11.22
N SER A 54 -1.59 -6.41 11.19
CA SER A 54 -1.24 -5.02 10.93
C SER A 54 -0.24 -4.94 9.77
N VAL A 55 -0.41 -3.98 8.88
CA VAL A 55 0.52 -3.67 7.79
C VAL A 55 1.04 -2.26 8.00
N ASN A 56 2.35 -2.07 7.95
CA ASN A 56 2.98 -0.76 8.10
C ASN A 56 3.98 -0.53 6.97
N ILE A 57 3.73 0.48 6.13
CA ILE A 57 4.54 0.85 4.97
C ILE A 57 5.07 2.25 5.19
N GLN A 58 6.38 2.38 5.39
CA GLN A 58 7.04 3.64 5.74
C GLN A 58 8.14 3.98 4.74
N GLY A 59 8.09 5.17 4.15
CA GLY A 59 9.13 5.67 3.23
C GLY A 59 9.46 4.70 2.09
N SER A 60 8.49 3.89 1.67
CA SER A 60 8.70 2.76 0.76
C SER A 60 7.99 2.98 -0.56
N SER A 61 8.56 2.41 -1.62
CA SER A 61 8.03 2.45 -2.98
C SER A 61 7.61 1.05 -3.42
N ILE A 62 6.37 0.91 -3.88
CA ILE A 62 5.83 -0.35 -4.39
C ILE A 62 5.34 -0.10 -5.82
N ILE A 63 5.87 -0.85 -6.78
CA ILE A 63 5.56 -0.72 -8.20
C ILE A 63 5.18 -2.10 -8.74
N SER A 64 4.01 -2.22 -9.36
CA SER A 64 3.50 -3.47 -9.90
C SER A 64 3.01 -3.28 -11.33
N GLY A 65 3.47 -4.14 -12.25
CA GLY A 65 2.86 -4.29 -13.58
C GLY A 65 1.50 -5.01 -13.53
N GLY A 66 1.16 -5.59 -12.38
CA GLY A 66 -0.11 -6.27 -12.13
C GLY A 66 -0.96 -5.52 -11.12
N ASN A 67 -1.61 -6.27 -10.22
CA ASN A 67 -2.37 -5.70 -9.11
C ASN A 67 -1.48 -5.43 -7.89
N VAL A 68 -1.92 -4.52 -7.03
CA VAL A 68 -1.38 -4.36 -5.68
C VAL A 68 -2.52 -4.54 -4.68
N VAL A 69 -2.34 -5.45 -3.73
CA VAL A 69 -3.31 -5.71 -2.66
C VAL A 69 -2.62 -5.56 -1.31
N ILE A 70 -3.14 -4.63 -0.50
CA ILE A 70 -2.67 -4.40 0.86
C ILE A 70 -3.83 -4.69 1.80
N SER A 71 -3.64 -5.63 2.73
CA SER A 71 -4.71 -6.02 3.64
C SER A 71 -4.26 -6.30 5.07
N GLY A 72 -5.01 -5.78 6.03
CA GLY A 72 -4.88 -6.09 7.45
C GLY A 72 -5.92 -5.38 8.29
N GLN A 73 -6.06 -5.71 9.58
CA GLN A 73 -6.98 -4.98 10.45
C GLN A 73 -6.61 -3.50 10.49
N ASN A 74 -5.32 -3.20 10.63
CA ASN A 74 -4.77 -1.85 10.58
C ASN A 74 -3.75 -1.74 9.45
N VAL A 75 -3.91 -0.75 8.57
CA VAL A 75 -2.94 -0.41 7.52
C VAL A 75 -2.42 0.99 7.79
N VAL A 76 -1.12 1.13 8.00
CA VAL A 76 -0.45 2.43 8.17
C VAL A 76 0.38 2.71 6.94
N LEU A 77 0.11 3.85 6.30
CA LEU A 77 0.87 4.38 5.18
C LEU A 77 1.53 5.69 5.61
N ASN A 78 2.86 5.73 5.54
CA ASN A 78 3.64 6.88 5.95
C ASN A 78 4.69 7.20 4.89
N GLY A 79 4.55 8.32 4.17
CA GLY A 79 5.54 8.68 3.16
C GLY A 79 5.66 7.63 2.05
N ALA A 80 4.56 6.94 1.72
CA ALA A 80 4.56 5.77 0.84
C ALA A 80 4.12 6.13 -0.58
N THR A 81 4.76 5.53 -1.57
CA THR A 81 4.36 5.63 -2.98
C THR A 81 4.01 4.25 -3.50
N ILE A 82 2.78 4.10 -4.00
CA ILE A 82 2.28 2.81 -4.49
C ILE A 82 1.72 3.01 -5.90
N THR A 83 2.28 2.28 -6.86
CA THR A 83 1.90 2.32 -8.27
C THR A 83 1.52 0.92 -8.73
N SER A 84 0.38 0.82 -9.40
CA SER A 84 -0.16 -0.39 -9.99
C SER A 84 -0.59 -0.10 -11.42
N ASP A 85 -0.16 -0.87 -12.41
CA ASP A 85 -0.66 -0.71 -13.78
C ASP A 85 -2.14 -1.13 -13.89
N ASN A 86 -2.64 -1.95 -12.95
CA ASN A 86 -4.01 -2.43 -12.92
C ASN A 86 -4.76 -1.92 -11.66
N ASN A 87 -5.16 -2.84 -10.77
CA ASN A 87 -5.92 -2.50 -9.58
C ASN A 87 -4.98 -2.26 -8.40
N LEU A 88 -5.31 -1.26 -7.59
CA LEU A 88 -4.77 -1.07 -6.25
C LEU A 88 -5.92 -1.18 -5.26
N GLU A 89 -5.87 -2.16 -4.37
CA GLU A 89 -6.85 -2.33 -3.31
C GLU A 89 -6.18 -2.25 -1.94
N ILE A 90 -6.68 -1.35 -1.09
CA ILE A 90 -6.38 -1.30 0.33
C ILE A 90 -7.64 -1.76 1.07
N ASN A 91 -7.52 -2.86 1.80
CA ASN A 91 -8.62 -3.47 2.53
C ASN A 91 -8.26 -3.60 4.03
N SER A 92 -8.85 -2.76 4.85
CA SER A 92 -8.56 -2.71 6.29
C SER A 92 -9.76 -2.37 7.14
N GLN A 93 -9.71 -2.59 8.45
CA GLN A 93 -10.68 -1.92 9.33
C GLN A 93 -10.32 -0.44 9.44
N THR A 94 -9.04 -0.14 9.69
CA THR A 94 -8.53 1.22 9.75
C THR A 94 -7.33 1.41 8.83
N THR A 95 -7.41 2.43 7.96
CA THR A 95 -6.26 2.97 7.22
C THR A 95 -5.82 4.27 7.86
N GLU A 96 -4.56 4.37 8.27
CA GLU A 96 -3.93 5.60 8.75
C GLU A 96 -2.92 6.13 7.74
N VAL A 97 -3.01 7.42 7.43
CA VAL A 97 -2.12 8.14 6.52
C VAL A 97 -1.37 9.23 7.28
N SER A 98 -0.06 9.22 7.11
CA SER A 98 0.84 10.27 7.62
C SER A 98 1.84 10.70 6.55
N ASN A 99 2.28 11.96 6.64
CA ASN A 99 3.05 12.64 5.60
C ASN A 99 2.32 12.57 4.24
N GLU A 100 3.08 12.63 3.15
CA GLU A 100 2.54 12.46 1.81
C GLU A 100 2.47 10.98 1.43
N VAL A 101 1.28 10.51 1.06
CA VAL A 101 1.07 9.18 0.47
C VAL A 101 0.48 9.36 -0.92
N SER A 102 1.10 8.73 -1.91
CA SER A 102 0.68 8.77 -3.31
C SER A 102 0.30 7.38 -3.80
N LEU A 103 -0.94 7.24 -4.27
CA LEU A 103 -1.51 6.02 -4.82
C LEU A 103 -1.79 6.25 -6.31
N THR A 104 -1.26 5.42 -7.19
CA THR A 104 -1.54 5.51 -8.64
C THR A 104 -1.96 4.14 -9.16
N ALA A 105 -3.12 4.08 -9.82
CA ALA A 105 -3.63 2.85 -10.40
C ALA A 105 -4.58 3.09 -11.58
N ALA A 106 -4.80 2.11 -12.45
CA ALA A 106 -5.92 2.18 -13.38
C ALA A 106 -7.25 2.23 -12.60
N LYS A 107 -7.36 1.38 -11.58
CA LYS A 107 -8.46 1.39 -10.61
C LYS A 107 -7.92 1.37 -9.19
N ALA A 108 -8.31 2.34 -8.38
CA ALA A 108 -8.00 2.37 -6.96
C ALA A 108 -9.26 2.10 -6.13
N LYS A 109 -9.14 1.20 -5.14
CA LYS A 109 -10.19 0.87 -4.21
C LYS A 109 -9.69 0.99 -2.78
N LEU A 110 -10.37 1.79 -1.97
CA LEU A 110 -10.14 1.89 -0.54
C LEU A 110 -11.35 1.35 0.21
N LYS A 111 -11.14 0.35 1.08
CA LYS A 111 -12.20 -0.30 1.87
C LYS A 111 -11.83 -0.29 3.34
N GLY A 112 -12.80 0.08 4.17
CA GLY A 112 -12.69 -0.09 5.61
C GLY A 112 -13.72 0.65 6.43
N GLU A 113 -13.58 0.54 7.75
CA GLU A 113 -14.44 1.29 8.67
C GLU A 113 -13.93 2.72 8.81
N ASN A 114 -12.60 2.91 8.88
CA ASN A 114 -12.00 4.21 9.16
C ASN A 114 -10.86 4.54 8.18
N LEU A 115 -10.87 5.75 7.63
CA LEU A 115 -9.72 6.41 7.03
C LEU A 115 -9.33 7.59 7.90
N ASN A 116 -8.13 7.53 8.46
CA ASN A 116 -7.57 8.58 9.29
C ASN A 116 -6.39 9.22 8.54
N ILE A 117 -6.49 10.52 8.23
CA ILE A 117 -5.37 11.29 7.69
C ILE A 117 -4.90 12.23 8.78
N THR A 118 -3.65 12.08 9.22
CA THR A 118 -3.09 12.86 10.34
C THR A 118 -2.83 14.33 9.97
N ASP A 119 -2.56 15.17 10.96
CA ASP A 119 -2.29 16.60 10.75
C ASP A 119 -1.15 16.81 9.73
N ASN A 120 -1.30 17.82 8.87
CA ASN A 120 -0.33 18.18 7.83
C ASN A 120 0.08 17.00 6.91
N SER A 121 -0.82 16.04 6.69
CA SER A 121 -0.59 14.88 5.84
C SER A 121 -1.53 14.87 4.64
N SER A 122 -1.14 14.20 3.55
CA SER A 122 -1.93 14.16 2.32
C SER A 122 -2.03 12.75 1.76
N LEU A 123 -3.26 12.33 1.41
CA LEU A 123 -3.50 11.15 0.59
C LEU A 123 -3.88 11.59 -0.83
N ASN A 124 -2.96 11.37 -1.77
CA ASN A 124 -3.12 11.70 -3.19
C ASN A 124 -3.40 10.42 -3.97
N ILE A 125 -4.59 10.29 -4.54
CA ILE A 125 -5.00 9.13 -5.34
C ILE A 125 -5.15 9.57 -6.79
N LYS A 126 -4.38 8.96 -7.70
CA LYS A 126 -4.51 9.14 -9.13
C LYS A 126 -5.04 7.85 -9.76
N ALA A 127 -6.29 7.85 -10.22
CA ALA A 127 -6.89 6.67 -10.83
C ALA A 127 -8.01 6.99 -11.82
N LYS A 128 -8.10 6.23 -12.92
CA LYS A 128 -9.20 6.35 -13.89
C LYS A 128 -10.53 6.04 -13.22
N GLU A 129 -10.53 4.99 -12.39
CA GLU A 129 -11.64 4.59 -11.55
C GLU A 129 -11.24 4.62 -10.07
N TYR A 130 -11.95 5.42 -9.27
CA TYR A 130 -11.82 5.40 -7.82
C TYR A 130 -13.10 4.88 -7.18
N GLN A 131 -12.95 3.87 -6.32
CA GLN A 131 -14.02 3.30 -5.50
C GLN A 131 -13.67 3.42 -4.03
N GLU A 132 -14.60 3.96 -3.26
CA GLU A 132 -14.43 4.14 -1.83
C GLU A 132 -15.58 3.47 -1.09
N GLU A 133 -15.22 2.56 -0.20
CA GLU A 133 -16.11 1.85 0.72
C GLU A 133 -15.57 2.07 2.14
N VAL A 134 -15.41 3.35 2.51
CA VAL A 134 -14.97 3.78 3.85
C VAL A 134 -16.16 4.34 4.61
N GLU A 135 -16.42 3.85 5.82
CA GLU A 135 -17.56 4.31 6.63
C GLU A 135 -17.31 5.68 7.26
N ASN A 136 -16.11 5.90 7.81
CA ASN A 136 -15.74 7.10 8.56
C ASN A 136 -14.43 7.71 8.05
N LYS A 137 -14.42 9.03 7.84
CA LYS A 137 -13.21 9.78 7.51
C LYS A 137 -12.87 10.78 8.60
N ASN A 138 -11.69 10.64 9.17
CA ASN A 138 -11.14 11.59 10.12
C ASN A 138 -9.96 12.31 9.46
N LEU A 139 -10.17 13.59 9.15
CA LEU A 139 -9.17 14.44 8.51
C LEU A 139 -8.56 15.37 9.56
N GLY A 140 -7.28 15.20 9.83
CA GLY A 140 -6.50 16.05 10.71
C GLY A 140 -6.40 17.49 10.20
N LYS A 141 -5.91 18.38 11.07
CA LYS A 141 -5.72 19.78 10.72
C LYS A 141 -4.75 19.93 9.55
N ASN A 142 -5.11 20.74 8.56
CA ASN A 142 -4.33 20.95 7.33
C ASN A 142 -4.02 19.63 6.58
N SER A 143 -4.85 18.61 6.74
CA SER A 143 -4.73 17.38 5.96
C SER A 143 -5.42 17.52 4.61
N GLU A 144 -4.98 16.73 3.63
CA GLU A 144 -5.56 16.71 2.29
C GLU A 144 -5.93 15.29 1.87
N PHE A 145 -7.11 15.16 1.27
CA PHE A 145 -7.55 13.94 0.59
C PHE A 145 -7.93 14.32 -0.83
N LYS A 146 -7.12 13.89 -1.81
CA LYS A 146 -7.28 14.27 -3.20
C LYS A 146 -7.42 13.03 -4.09
N VAL A 147 -8.40 13.10 -4.99
CA VAL A 147 -8.61 12.07 -6.01
C VAL A 147 -8.59 12.75 -7.39
N ASP A 148 -7.55 12.48 -8.16
CA ASP A 148 -7.37 12.93 -9.53
C ASP A 148 -7.73 11.79 -10.50
N LYS A 149 -8.67 12.05 -11.41
CA LYS A 149 -9.00 11.12 -12.48
C LYS A 149 -8.07 11.35 -13.67
N ASP A 150 -7.39 10.28 -14.09
CA ASP A 150 -6.51 10.26 -15.27
C ASP A 150 -7.27 9.88 -16.54
#